data_AF-A0A1S3DRP4-F1
#
_entry.id   AF-A0A1S3DRP4-F1
#
_cell.length_a   1.000
_cell.length_b   1.000
_cell.length_c   1.000
_cell.angle_alpha   90.00
_cell.angle_beta   90.00
_cell.angle_gamma   90.00
#
_symmetry.space_group_name_H-M   'P 1'
#
loop_
_entity.id
_entity.type
_entity.pdbx_description
1 polymer ?
#
loop_
_entity_poly.entity_id
_entity_poly.type
_entity_poly.pdbx_seq_one_letter_code
_entity_poly.pdbx_strand_id
1 'polypeptide(L)'
;MIDATSGVVLQWYKGCMNDSMNTGCTLSPCRSLLFSASEDGSVYVWECHTGLLRGVYLSLGSPGPIALHYHPHDHMILIGLYSNQANPPLCVLTFVR
;
A
#
# COMPACT_ATOMS: atom_id res chain seq x y z
N MET A 1 4.80 4.42 11.45
CA MET A 1 4.88 3.20 12.28
C MET A 1 5.06 3.61 13.72
N ILE A 2 4.25 3.07 14.61
CA ILE A 2 4.31 3.35 16.04
C ILE A 2 4.58 2.05 16.78
N ASP A 3 5.29 2.15 17.89
CA ASP A 3 5.29 1.11 18.91
C ASP A 3 3.94 1.16 19.64
N ALA A 4 3.18 0.07 19.59
CA ALA A 4 1.84 0.01 20.19
C ALA A 4 1.88 0.07 21.73
N THR A 5 2.98 -0.34 22.36
CA THR A 5 3.11 -0.36 23.82
C THR A 5 3.51 1.00 24.38
N SER A 6 4.49 1.65 23.76
CA SER A 6 5.01 2.94 24.22
C SER A 6 4.34 4.15 23.56
N GLY A 7 3.63 3.95 22.44
CA GLY A 7 3.09 5.03 21.61
C GLY A 7 4.15 5.82 20.84
N VAL A 8 5.42 5.44 20.94
CA VAL A 8 6.52 6.15 20.29
C VAL A 8 6.43 5.96 18.77
N VAL A 9 6.59 7.07 18.04
CA VAL A 9 6.71 7.01 16.59
C VAL A 9 8.09 6.49 16.22
N LEU A 10 8.12 5.30 15.63
CA LEU A 10 9.34 4.64 15.18
C LEU A 10 9.79 5.14 13.81
N GLN A 11 8.84 5.38 12.89
CA GLN A 11 9.17 5.74 11.51
C GLN A 11 8.05 6.51 10.82
N TRP A 12 8.44 7.48 10.00
CA TRP A 12 7.56 8.21 9.08
C TRP A 12 7.83 7.78 7.65
N TYR A 13 6.80 7.33 6.94
CA TYR A 13 6.90 7.01 5.50
C TYR A 13 6.30 8.18 4.72
N LYS A 14 7.07 8.75 3.80
CA LYS A 14 6.70 9.95 3.04
C LYS A 14 6.68 9.66 1.55
N GLY A 15 5.92 10.45 0.81
CA GLY A 15 5.89 10.45 -0.66
C GLY A 15 4.59 9.99 -1.29
N CYS A 16 3.71 9.29 -0.55
CA CYS A 16 2.37 8.95 -1.01
C CYS A 16 1.40 10.13 -0.81
N MET A 17 0.45 10.27 -1.72
CA MET A 17 -0.63 11.27 -1.65
C MET A 17 -1.87 10.63 -1.00
N ASN A 18 -2.33 11.23 0.10
CA ASN A 18 -3.53 10.85 0.84
C ASN A 18 -4.05 12.11 1.55
N ASP A 19 -4.47 13.10 0.74
CA ASP A 19 -4.92 14.42 1.19
C ASP A 19 -6.45 14.49 1.29
N SER A 20 -7.17 13.80 0.40
CA SER A 20 -8.63 13.88 0.22
C SER A 20 -9.35 12.55 0.41
N MET A 21 -8.67 11.41 0.30
CA MET A 21 -9.22 10.07 0.34
C MET A 21 -8.42 9.20 1.31
N ASN A 22 -9.09 8.63 2.31
CA ASN A 22 -8.46 7.70 3.23
C ASN A 22 -8.11 6.38 2.51
N THR A 23 -6.87 6.25 2.04
CA THR A 23 -6.35 5.05 1.37
C THR A 23 -5.82 4.01 2.36
N GLY A 24 -5.93 2.73 1.99
CA GLY A 24 -5.45 1.61 2.80
C GLY A 24 -3.94 1.36 2.69
N CYS A 25 -3.38 0.72 3.71
CA CYS A 25 -2.03 0.19 3.71
C CYS A 25 -1.97 -1.24 4.28
N THR A 26 -0.92 -2.00 3.92
CA THR A 26 -0.73 -3.38 4.38
C THR A 26 0.76 -3.72 4.52
N LEU A 27 1.08 -4.71 5.33
CA LEU A 27 2.45 -5.17 5.57
C LEU A 27 2.68 -6.55 4.93
N SER A 28 3.89 -6.79 4.42
CA SER A 28 4.33 -8.15 4.09
C SER A 28 4.27 -9.04 5.34
N PRO A 29 4.09 -10.37 5.24
CA PRO A 29 3.99 -11.28 6.38
C PRO A 29 5.20 -11.21 7.33
N CYS A 30 6.41 -11.01 6.78
CA CYS A 30 7.65 -10.86 7.52
C CYS A 30 7.92 -9.43 8.04
N ARG A 31 7.00 -8.49 7.80
CA ARG A 31 7.03 -7.09 8.25
C ARG A 31 8.26 -6.31 7.77
N SER A 32 8.86 -6.74 6.67
CA SER A 32 9.98 -6.06 6.04
C SER A 32 9.55 -4.94 5.08
N LEU A 33 8.36 -5.07 4.49
CA LEU A 33 7.84 -4.15 3.49
C LEU A 33 6.47 -3.63 3.91
N LEU A 34 6.29 -2.33 3.75
CA LEU A 34 5.02 -1.62 3.89
C LEU A 34 4.54 -1.21 2.50
N PHE A 35 3.29 -1.53 2.20
CA PHE A 35 2.60 -1.13 0.98
C PHE A 35 1.52 -0.12 1.35
N SER A 36 1.46 1.02 0.65
CA SER A 36 0.39 2.00 0.81
C SER A 36 -0.18 2.38 -0.54
N ALA A 37 -1.50 2.46 -0.60
CA ALA A 37 -2.21 3.02 -1.71
C ALA A 37 -2.13 4.55 -1.66
N SER A 38 -2.11 5.17 -2.83
CA SER A 38 -2.00 6.61 -2.99
C SER A 38 -3.08 7.10 -3.97
N GLU A 39 -3.55 8.32 -3.76
CA GLU A 39 -4.64 8.94 -4.53
C GLU A 39 -4.30 9.13 -6.01
N ASP A 40 -3.01 9.24 -6.32
CA ASP A 40 -2.46 9.36 -7.67
C ASP A 40 -2.62 8.09 -8.52
N GLY A 41 -3.15 7.00 -7.94
CA GLY A 41 -3.31 5.72 -8.64
C GLY A 41 -2.16 4.76 -8.42
N SER A 42 -1.20 5.13 -7.56
CA SER A 42 0.01 4.37 -7.33
C SER A 42 0.00 3.60 -6.01
N VAL A 43 0.80 2.54 -5.95
CA VAL A 43 1.10 1.78 -4.73
C VAL A 43 2.57 1.98 -4.38
N TYR A 44 2.81 2.66 -3.27
CA TYR A 44 4.14 2.93 -2.77
C TYR A 44 4.61 1.81 -1.86
N VAL A 45 5.89 1.48 -1.93
CA VAL A 45 6.50 0.40 -1.15
C VAL A 45 7.72 0.90 -0.43
N TRP A 46 7.72 0.80 0.89
CA TRP A 46 8.84 1.16 1.73
C TRP A 46 9.39 -0.05 2.46
N GLU A 47 10.68 -0.01 2.74
CA GLU A 47 11.30 -0.92 3.70
C GLU A 47 11.03 -0.43 5.13
N CYS A 48 10.46 -1.31 5.96
CA CYS A 48 10.02 -0.93 7.30
C CYS A 48 11.16 -0.50 8.22
N HIS A 49 12.31 -1.18 8.12
CA HIS A 49 13.48 -0.93 8.99
C HIS A 49 14.16 0.40 8.68
N THR A 50 14.37 0.72 7.41
CA THR A 50 15.14 1.90 7.00
C THR A 50 14.25 3.11 6.69
N GLY A 51 12.96 2.90 6.42
CA GLY A 51 12.07 3.95 5.93
C GLY A 51 12.27 4.28 4.46
N LEU A 52 13.19 3.60 3.76
CA LEU A 52 13.51 3.91 2.37
C LEU A 52 12.39 3.46 1.43
N LEU A 53 12.03 4.33 0.50
CA LEU A 53 11.15 4.00 -0.61
C LEU A 53 11.87 3.02 -1.54
N ARG A 54 11.36 1.79 -1.62
CA ARG A 54 11.89 0.72 -2.48
C ARG A 54 11.34 0.79 -3.89
N GLY A 55 10.12 1.29 -4.06
CA GLY A 55 9.52 1.45 -5.37
C GLY A 55 8.11 2.01 -5.32
N VAL A 56 7.62 2.37 -6.50
CA VAL A 56 6.25 2.80 -6.77
C VAL A 56 5.72 1.91 -7.88
N TYR A 57 4.63 1.21 -7.63
CA TYR A 57 4.05 0.21 -8.52
C TYR A 57 2.63 0.60 -8.88
N LEU A 58 2.23 0.25 -10.11
CA LEU A 58 0.96 0.62 -10.73
C LEU A 58 0.81 2.15 -10.88
N SER A 59 0.28 2.56 -12.01
CA SER A 59 -0.18 3.93 -12.23
C SER A 59 -1.49 3.81 -12.98
N LEU A 60 -2.53 3.45 -12.25
CA LEU A 60 -3.85 3.15 -12.82
C LEU A 60 -4.67 4.43 -13.10
N GLY A 61 -4.07 5.60 -12.86
CA GLY A 61 -4.72 6.89 -12.93
C GLY A 61 -5.57 7.18 -11.70
N SER A 62 -6.09 8.41 -11.63
CA SER A 62 -7.01 8.84 -10.58
C SER A 62 -8.46 8.54 -10.99
N PRO A 63 -9.32 8.08 -10.07
CA PRO A 63 -9.10 7.91 -8.63
C PRO A 63 -8.30 6.65 -8.27
N GLY A 64 -7.39 6.79 -7.31
CA GLY A 64 -6.44 5.75 -6.95
C GLY A 64 -6.98 4.59 -6.12
N PRO A 65 -6.11 3.60 -5.82
CA PRO A 65 -6.48 2.44 -5.01
C PRO A 65 -6.97 2.84 -3.61
N ILE A 66 -7.99 2.12 -3.13
CA ILE A 66 -8.64 2.39 -1.85
C ILE A 66 -8.24 1.38 -0.77
N ALA A 67 -8.00 0.14 -1.15
CA ALA A 67 -7.75 -0.96 -0.23
C ALA A 67 -6.63 -1.85 -0.74
N LEU A 68 -5.77 -2.28 0.18
CA LEU A 68 -4.68 -3.21 -0.07
C LEU A 68 -4.74 -4.36 0.92
N HIS A 69 -4.55 -5.58 0.43
CA HIS A 69 -4.44 -6.75 1.29
C HIS A 69 -3.34 -7.69 0.79
N TYR A 70 -2.33 -7.91 1.62
CA TYR A 70 -1.26 -8.85 1.31
C TYR A 70 -1.73 -10.28 1.57
N HIS A 71 -1.47 -11.19 0.63
CA HIS A 71 -1.83 -12.59 0.77
C HIS A 71 -0.95 -13.31 1.80
N PRO A 72 -1.51 -14.09 2.74
CA PRO A 72 -0.75 -14.59 3.90
C PRO A 72 0.40 -15.56 3.56
N HIS A 73 0.34 -16.22 2.39
CA HIS A 73 1.29 -17.26 2.01
C HIS A 73 2.11 -16.90 0.77
N ASP A 74 1.43 -16.63 -0.34
CA ASP A 74 2.06 -16.23 -1.59
C ASP A 74 2.40 -14.74 -1.64
N HIS A 75 3.43 -14.41 -2.42
CA HIS A 75 3.89 -13.04 -2.66
C HIS A 75 2.97 -12.30 -3.64
N MET A 76 1.75 -12.02 -3.19
CA MET A 76 0.76 -11.27 -3.97
C MET A 76 -0.04 -10.30 -3.10
N ILE A 77 -0.55 -9.24 -3.72
CA ILE A 77 -1.38 -8.23 -3.08
C ILE A 77 -2.67 -8.07 -3.89
N LEU A 78 -3.80 -8.11 -3.19
CA LEU A 78 -5.09 -7.70 -3.71
C LEU A 78 -5.24 -6.19 -3.56
N ILE A 79 -5.68 -5.53 -4.62
CA ILE A 79 -5.85 -4.10 -4.70
C ILE A 79 -7.29 -3.82 -5.12
N GLY A 80 -8.01 -3.09 -4.26
CA GLY A 80 -9.33 -2.54 -4.56
C GLY A 80 -9.20 -1.15 -5.15
N LEU A 81 -9.82 -0.93 -6.31
CA LEU A 81 -9.83 0.36 -7.01
C LEU A 81 -11.18 1.03 -6.84
N TYR A 82 -11.18 2.36 -6.74
CA TYR A 82 -12.42 3.10 -6.87
C TYR A 82 -12.89 3.06 -8.33
N SER A 83 -14.16 2.71 -8.54
CA SER A 83 -14.78 2.77 -9.87
C SER A 83 -16.25 3.10 -9.74
N ASN A 84 -16.75 3.94 -10.66
CA ASN A 84 -18.19 4.22 -10.79
C ASN A 84 -18.95 3.10 -11.52
N GLN A 85 -18.28 2.00 -11.86
CA GLN A 85 -18.88 0.83 -12.50
C GLN A 85 -19.58 -0.06 -11.47
N ALA A 86 -20.67 -0.71 -11.86
CA ALA A 86 -21.45 -1.61 -10.99
C ALA A 86 -20.64 -2.83 -10.48
N ASN A 87 -19.57 -3.19 -11.18
CA ASN A 87 -18.61 -4.21 -10.76
C ASN A 87 -17.19 -3.61 -10.78
N PRO A 88 -16.72 -3.05 -9.65
CA PRO A 88 -15.41 -2.41 -9.61
C PRO A 88 -14.30 -3.44 -9.83
N PRO A 89 -13.30 -3.15 -10.68
CA PRO A 89 -12.23 -4.09 -10.95
C PRO A 89 -11.35 -4.29 -9.69
N LEU A 90 -11.01 -5.56 -9.43
CA LEU A 90 -9.95 -5.92 -8.49
C LEU A 90 -8.67 -6.19 -9.27
N CYS A 91 -7.55 -5.66 -8.79
CA CYS A 91 -6.24 -5.93 -9.36
C CYS A 91 -5.47 -6.84 -8.41
N VAL A 92 -4.85 -7.89 -8.94
CA VAL A 92 -3.91 -8.74 -8.20
C VAL A 92 -2.52 -8.43 -8.72
N LEU A 93 -1.64 -7.98 -7.82
CA LEU A 93 -0.25 -7.75 -8.15
C LEU A 93 0.59 -8.88 -7.54
N THR A 94 1.27 -9.63 -8.40
CA THR A 94 2.16 -10.73 -8.03
C THR A 94 3.61 -10.30 -8.14
N PHE A 95 4.42 -10.60 -7.13
CA PHE A 95 5.85 -10.33 -7.17
C PHE A 95 6.59 -11.61 -7.59
N VAL A 96 7.32 -11.55 -8.69
CA VAL A 96 8.24 -12.63 -9.09
C VAL A 96 9.53 -12.46 -8.28
N ARG A 97 10.03 -13.55 -7.70
CA ARG A 97 11.29 -13.56 -6.95
C ARG A 97 12.48 -13.13 -7.81
#